data_AF-A0A3D0HP74-F1
#
_entry.id   AF-A0A3D0HP74-F1
#
_cell.length_a   1.000
_cell.length_b   1.000
_cell.length_c   1.000
_cell.angle_alpha   90.00
_cell.angle_beta   90.00
_cell.angle_gamma   90.00
#
_symmetry.space_group_name_H-M   'P 1'
#
loop_
_entity.id
_entity.type
_entity.pdbx_description
1 polymer ?
#
loop_
_entity_poly.entity_id
_entity_poly.type
_entity_poly.pdbx_seq_one_letter_code
_entity_poly.pdbx_strand_id
1 'polypeptide(L)' 'CTIKPGTQTGTRMRLRGKGVPSLRNKKLRGNHYVDFVVDVPTSVTKEQKKLLQQLEETFDGKPGKKFKRK' A
#
# COMPACT_ATOMS: atom_id res chain seq x y z
N CYS A 1 0.27 7.70 11.72
CA CYS A 1 0.34 6.44 10.96
C CYS A 1 1.56 6.57 10.06
N THR A 2 2.62 5.78 10.27
CA THR A 2 3.86 5.91 9.51
C THR A 2 4.01 4.66 8.66
N ILE A 3 4.01 4.83 7.33
CA ILE A 3 4.13 3.73 6.37
C ILE A 3 5.61 3.40 6.22
N LYS A 4 5.99 2.14 6.36
CA LYS A 4 7.39 1.72 6.20
C LYS A 4 7.74 1.65 4.69
N PRO A 5 8.97 2.01 4.28
CA PRO A 5 9.40 1.81 2.91
C PRO A 5 9.31 0.32 2.54
N GLY A 6 8.82 0.03 1.33
CA GLY A 6 8.62 -1.35 0.86
C GLY A 6 7.32 -2.03 1.35
N THR A 7 6.40 -1.30 1.99
CA THR A 7 5.07 -1.85 2.35
C THR A 7 4.35 -2.32 1.09
N GLN A 8 4.04 -3.62 1.05
CA GLN A 8 3.39 -4.26 -0.09
C GLN A 8 1.87 -4.10 -0.02
N THR A 9 1.21 -4.19 -1.18
CA THR A 9 -0.25 -4.27 -1.23
C THR A 9 -0.76 -5.51 -0.46
N GLY A 10 -1.90 -5.39 0.20
CA GLY A 10 -2.46 -6.45 1.05
C GLY A 10 -1.83 -6.54 2.44
N THR A 11 -0.85 -5.69 2.76
CA THR A 11 -0.33 -5.58 4.13
C THR A 11 -1.41 -4.99 5.04
N ARG A 12 -1.71 -5.70 6.12
CA ARG A 12 -2.67 -5.27 7.15
C ARG A 12 -1.96 -4.67 8.33
N MET A 13 -2.22 -3.40 8.62
CA MET A 13 -1.62 -2.71 9.76
C MET A 13 -2.63 -2.45 10.87
N ARG A 14 -2.25 -2.81 12.10
CA ARG A 14 -3.07 -2.63 13.30
C ARG A 14 -2.76 -1.31 14.00
N LEU A 15 -3.72 -0.41 14.06
CA LEU A 15 -3.73 0.77 14.91
C LEU A 15 -4.39 0.44 16.25
N ARG A 16 -3.56 0.26 17.29
CA ARG A 16 -4.05 -0.06 18.64
C ARG A 16 -4.82 1.12 19.24
N GLY A 17 -5.98 0.85 19.84
CA GLY A 17 -6.80 1.86 20.54
C GLY A 17 -7.49 2.90 19.66
N LYS A 18 -7.36 2.81 18.33
CA LYS A 18 -8.05 3.69 17.37
C LYS A 18 -9.36 3.10 16.83
N GLY A 19 -9.77 1.93 17.31
CA GLY A 19 -11.05 1.32 16.97
C GLY A 19 -12.23 1.96 17.71
N VAL A 20 -13.39 1.33 17.58
CA VAL A 20 -14.66 1.78 18.19
C VAL A 20 -14.57 1.70 19.72
N PRO A 21 -15.06 2.72 20.45
CA PRO A 21 -15.16 2.66 21.91
C PRO A 21 -16.21 1.64 22.35
N SER A 22 -15.93 0.90 23.43
CA SER A 22 -16.88 -0.05 23.99
C SER A 22 -18.07 0.69 24.63
N LEU A 23 -19.29 0.21 24.38
CA LEU A 23 -20.52 0.76 24.95
C LEU A 23 -20.55 0.68 26.48
N ARG A 24 -19.92 -0.36 27.05
CA ARG A 24 -19.91 -0.60 28.50
C ARG A 24 -18.82 0.20 29.22
N ASN A 25 -17.75 0.59 28.54
CA ASN A 25 -16.66 1.36 29.14
C ASN A 25 -16.01 2.26 28.10
N LYS A 26 -16.26 3.57 28.19
CA LYS A 26 -15.73 4.60 27.27
C LYS A 26 -14.20 4.67 27.24
N LYS A 27 -13.50 4.14 28.26
CA LYS A 27 -12.03 4.07 28.30
C LYS A 27 -11.46 2.92 27.46
N LEU A 28 -12.25 1.88 27.17
CA LEU A 28 -11.82 0.76 26.35
C LEU A 28 -12.13 1.03 24.88
N ARG A 29 -11.08 1.00 24.05
CA ARG A 29 -11.19 1.17 22.60
C ARG A 29 -10.67 -0.06 21.88
N GLY A 30 -11.39 -0.49 20.84
CA GLY A 30 -10.95 -1.56 19.97
C GLY A 30 -9.71 -1.18 19.14
N ASN A 31 -9.29 -2.11 18.28
CA ASN A 31 -8.24 -1.86 17.30
C ASN A 31 -8.86 -1.45 15.97
N HIS A 32 -8.16 -0.61 15.21
CA HIS A 32 -8.51 -0.30 13.82
C HIS A 32 -7.49 -0.98 12.91
N TYR A 33 -7.97 -1.71 11.91
CA TYR A 33 -7.11 -2.36 10.93
C TYR A 33 -7.19 -1.58 9.63
N VAL A 34 -6.04 -1.25 9.06
CA VAL A 34 -5.92 -0.58 7.77
C VAL A 34 -5.30 -1.57 6.81
N ASP A 35 -5.96 -1.77 5.67
CA ASP A 35 -5.43 -2.58 4.57
C ASP A 35 -4.87 -1.64 3.50
N PHE A 36 -3.61 -1.85 3.13
CA PHE A 36 -2.95 -1.01 2.12
C PHE A 36 -3.24 -1.53 0.71
N VAL A 37 -3.84 -0.67 -0.10
CA VAL A 37 -4.08 -0.92 -1.53
C VAL A 37 -3.18 0.04 -2.32
N VAL A 38 -2.33 -0.53 -3.19
CA VAL A 38 -1.51 0.27 -4.10
C VAL A 38 -2.29 0.38 -5.40
N ASP A 39 -2.68 1.61 -5.73
CA ASP A 39 -3.32 1.90 -7.02
C ASP A 39 -2.25 2.19 -8.08
N VAL A 40 -2.37 1.53 -9.23
CA VAL A 40 -1.41 1.69 -10.34
C VAL A 40 -2.11 2.50 -11.44
N PRO A 41 -1.59 3.69 -11.79
CA PRO A 41 -2.25 4.58 -12.74
C PRO A 41 -2.35 3.93 -14.12
N THR A 42 -3.52 4.01 -14.75
CA THR A 42 -3.78 3.46 -16.09
C THR A 42 -3.35 4.38 -17.23
N SER A 43 -3.28 5.67 -16.95
CA SER A 43 -2.95 6.73 -17.92
C SER A 43 -1.72 7.48 -17.40
N VAL A 44 -0.66 7.50 -18.21
CA VAL A 44 0.61 8.15 -17.85
C VAL A 44 1.02 9.18 -18.89
N THR A 45 1.55 10.31 -18.44
CA THR A 45 2.12 11.35 -19.31
C THR A 45 3.49 10.94 -19.85
N LYS A 46 4.01 11.65 -20.86
CA LYS A 46 5.34 11.35 -21.44
C LYS A 46 6.46 11.39 -20.38
N GLU A 47 6.40 12.33 -19.46
CA GLU A 47 7.39 12.49 -18.39
C GLU A 47 7.31 11.33 -17.38
N GLN A 48 6.10 10.95 -16.96
CA GLN A 48 5.89 9.81 -16.06
C GLN A 48 6.39 8.50 -16.67
N LYS A 49 6.19 8.31 -17.98
CA LYS A 49 6.72 7.15 -18.69
C LYS A 49 8.25 7.10 -18.68
N LYS A 50 8.92 8.25 -18.84
CA LYS A 50 10.39 8.34 -18.78
C LYS A 50 10.92 7.98 -17.38
N LEU A 51 10.27 8.46 -16.32
CA LEU A 51 10.63 8.11 -14.94
C LEU A 51 10.43 6.61 -14.65
N LEU A 52 9.36 6.00 -15.19
CA LEU A 52 9.14 4.56 -15.05
C LEU A 52 10.19 3.73 -15.79
N GLN A 53 10.69 4.19 -16.94
CA GLN A 53 11.79 3.54 -17.66
C GLN A 53 13.11 3.61 -16.88
N GLN A 54 13.43 4.78 -16.31
CA GLN A 54 14.61 4.92 -15.45
C GLN A 54 14.51 4.03 -14.20
N LEU A 55 13.31 3.90 -13.63
CA LEU A 55 13.06 2.98 -12.53
C LEU A 55 13.28 1.51 -12.97
N GLU A 56 12.83 1.14 -14.16
CA GLU A 56 13.04 -0.19 -14.74
C GLU A 56 14.54 -0.52 -14.90
N GLU A 57 15.34 0.43 -15.37
CA GLU A 57 16.79 0.28 -15.52
C GLU A 57 17.51 0.01 -14.17
N THR A 58 16.96 0.52 -13.06
CA THR A 58 17.52 0.28 -11.72
C THR A 58 17.14 -1.06 -11.10
N PHE A 59 16.22 -1.82 -11.71
CA PHE A 59 15.90 -3.17 -11.26
C PHE A 59 16.85 -4.18 -11.90
N ASP A 60 17.75 -4.78 -11.10
CA ASP A 60 18.67 -5.85 -11.53
C ASP A 60 17.91 -7.07 -12.06
N GLY A 61 17.69 -7.13 -13.38
CA GLY A 61 17.53 -8.34 -14.20
C GLY A 61 16.40 -9.32 -13.86
N LYS A 62 15.54 -9.06 -12.88
CA LYS A 62 14.40 -9.94 -12.55
C LYS A 62 13.17 -9.46 -13.30
N PRO A 63 12.76 -10.16 -14.38
CA PRO A 63 11.55 -9.76 -15.10
C PRO A 63 10.36 -9.84 -14.14
N GLY A 64 9.75 -8.68 -13.87
CA GLY A 64 8.54 -8.60 -13.07
C GLY A 64 7.47 -9.51 -13.66
N LYS A 65 6.88 -10.37 -12.83
CA LYS A 65 5.78 -11.25 -13.25
C LYS A 65 4.68 -10.41 -13.89
N LYS A 66 4.51 -10.52 -15.22
CA LYS A 66 3.42 -9.88 -15.94
C LYS A 66 2.10 -10.36 -15.35
N PHE A 67 1.41 -9.48 -14.64
CA PHE A 67 0.08 -9.75 -14.11
C PHE A 67 -0.90 -9.80 -15.28
N LYS A 68 -1.16 -11.00 -15.82
CA LYS A 68 -2.16 -11.19 -16.87
C LYS A 68 -3.53 -10.94 -16.26
N ARG A 69 -4.22 -9.88 -16.68
CA ARG A 69 -5.66 -9.71 -16.43
C ARG A 69 -6.39 -10.80 -17.24
N LYS A 70 -7.14 -11.65 -16.55
CA LYS A 70 -8.23 -12.43 -17.15
C LYS A 70 -9.44 -11.51 -17.30
#